data_AF-A0A7W0JL76-F1
#
_entry.id   AF-A0A7W0JL76-F1
#
_cell.length_a   1.000
_cell.length_b   1.000
_cell.length_c   1.000
_cell.angle_alpha   90.00
_cell.angle_beta   90.00
_cell.angle_gamma   90.00
#
_symmetry.space_group_name_H-M   'P 1'
#
loop_
_entity.id
_entity.type
_entity.pdbx_description
1 polymer ?
#
loop_
_entity_poly.entity_id
_entity_poly.type
_entity_poly.pdbx_seq_one_letter_code
_entity_poly.pdbx_strand_id
1 'polypeptide(L)'
;RVSGIPLTSERQLTGSGPAEATATIVHRVLNELGLAAEVLLWNVVPTHPHCIGAPDSNRTPTRLEIEQSACFLTELARGRRAIPLGRIAHATLGGTYIRHPAQGGAAAFRQGIAAALQ
;
A
#
# COMPACT_ATOMS: atom_id res chain seq x y z
N ARG A 1 -6.85 -4.76 -8.88
CA ARG A 1 -6.50 -5.65 -7.76
C ARG A 1 -7.35 -6.90 -7.90
N VAL A 2 -6.73 -8.08 -7.90
CA VAL A 2 -7.45 -9.34 -8.15
C VAL A 2 -7.89 -9.99 -6.83
N SER A 3 -7.07 -9.93 -5.79
CA SER A 3 -7.29 -10.62 -4.50
C SER A 3 -8.26 -9.93 -3.53
N GLY A 4 -8.56 -8.64 -3.74
CA GLY A 4 -9.31 -7.82 -2.78
C GLY A 4 -8.58 -7.45 -1.49
N ILE A 5 -7.37 -7.99 -1.24
CA ILE A 5 -6.60 -7.74 -0.02
C ILE A 5 -5.52 -6.65 -0.26
N PRO A 6 -5.40 -5.63 0.59
CA PRO A 6 -4.38 -4.59 0.46
C PRO A 6 -2.96 -5.15 0.33
N LEU A 7 -2.25 -4.74 -0.74
CA LEU A 7 -0.84 -5.07 -1.00
C LEU A 7 -0.53 -6.57 -0.91
N THR A 8 -1.49 -7.43 -1.24
CA THR A 8 -1.34 -8.89 -1.27
C THR A 8 -1.90 -9.39 -2.59
N SER A 9 -1.06 -10.02 -3.41
CA SER A 9 -1.48 -10.59 -4.69
C SER A 9 -2.27 -11.90 -4.52
N GLU A 10 -3.00 -12.30 -5.56
CA GLU A 10 -3.72 -13.58 -5.57
C GLU A 10 -2.77 -14.75 -5.30
N ARG A 11 -1.59 -14.74 -5.93
CA ARG A 11 -0.55 -15.75 -5.69
C ARG A 11 -0.07 -15.82 -4.25
N GLN A 12 0.03 -14.68 -3.56
CA GLN A 12 0.41 -14.67 -2.15
C GLN A 12 -0.71 -15.21 -1.25
N LEU A 13 -1.96 -15.05 -1.67
CA LEU A 13 -3.13 -15.48 -0.90
C LEU A 13 -3.44 -16.97 -1.08
N THR A 14 -3.39 -17.46 -2.32
CA THR A 14 -3.83 -18.83 -2.68
C THR A 14 -2.73 -19.74 -3.20
N GLY A 15 -1.51 -19.22 -3.39
CA GLY A 15 -0.40 -19.94 -4.02
C GLY A 15 -0.50 -20.02 -5.55
N SER A 16 -1.58 -19.53 -6.15
CA SER A 16 -1.84 -19.61 -7.59
C SER A 16 -2.35 -18.28 -8.16
N GLY A 17 -2.41 -18.14 -9.49
CA GLY A 17 -2.89 -16.91 -10.13
C GLY A 17 -1.84 -15.78 -10.25
N PRO A 18 -2.28 -14.54 -10.54
CA PRO A 18 -1.38 -13.44 -10.85
C PRO A 18 -0.58 -12.98 -9.63
N ALA A 19 0.70 -12.70 -9.86
CA ALA A 19 1.55 -11.99 -8.92
C ALA A 19 1.43 -10.47 -9.15
N GLU A 20 1.62 -9.69 -8.10
CA GLU A 20 1.70 -8.23 -8.19
C GLU A 20 3.08 -7.77 -7.70
N ALA A 21 3.88 -7.17 -8.58
CA ALA A 21 5.26 -6.81 -8.26
C ALA A 21 5.39 -5.95 -7.00
N THR A 22 4.51 -4.97 -6.83
CA THR A 22 4.44 -4.12 -5.63
C THR A 22 4.22 -4.97 -4.37
N ALA A 23 3.19 -5.83 -4.37
CA ALA A 23 2.86 -6.69 -3.24
C ALA A 23 4.02 -7.63 -2.89
N THR A 24 4.64 -8.26 -3.89
CA THR A 24 5.81 -9.12 -3.70
C THR A 24 6.97 -8.36 -3.05
N ILE A 25 7.27 -7.14 -3.52
CA ILE A 25 8.37 -6.33 -2.97
C ILE A 25 8.07 -5.91 -1.53
N VAL A 26 6.85 -5.43 -1.25
CA VAL A 26 6.44 -4.99 0.09
C VAL A 26 6.60 -6.13 1.10
N HIS A 27 5.98 -7.27 0.83
CA HIS A 27 6.02 -8.41 1.74
C HIS A 27 7.44 -8.95 1.94
N ARG A 28 8.25 -9.02 0.88
CA ARG A 28 9.66 -9.42 1.00
C ARG A 28 10.44 -8.50 1.93
N VAL A 29 10.34 -7.19 1.75
CA VAL A 29 11.06 -6.21 2.59
C VAL A 29 10.58 -6.27 4.03
N LEU A 30 9.26 -6.41 4.27
CA LEU A 30 8.75 -6.57 5.64
C LEU A 30 9.29 -7.84 6.31
N ASN A 31 9.36 -8.96 5.57
CA ASN A 31 9.96 -10.19 6.08
C ASN A 31 11.46 -10.03 6.37
N GLU A 32 12.22 -9.43 5.46
CA GLU A 32 13.66 -9.18 5.63
C GLU A 32 13.98 -8.31 6.86
N LEU A 33 13.07 -7.41 7.23
CA LEU A 33 13.20 -6.54 8.40
C LEU A 33 12.55 -7.13 9.67
N GLY A 34 11.94 -8.32 9.59
CA GLY A 34 11.27 -8.95 10.73
C GLY A 34 9.92 -8.32 11.12
N LEU A 35 9.32 -7.51 10.25
CA LEU A 35 8.15 -6.67 10.55
C LEU A 35 6.81 -7.26 10.10
N ALA A 36 6.83 -8.42 9.42
CA ALA A 36 5.64 -8.94 8.75
C ALA A 36 4.45 -9.19 9.69
N ALA A 37 4.71 -9.50 10.96
CA ALA A 37 3.66 -9.73 11.97
C ALA A 37 3.21 -8.44 12.70
N GLU A 38 3.94 -7.33 12.53
CA GLU A 38 3.72 -6.10 13.29
C GLU A 38 3.10 -4.97 12.44
N VAL A 39 2.99 -5.18 11.13
CA VAL A 39 2.54 -4.17 10.18
C VAL A 39 1.15 -4.51 9.64
N LEU A 40 0.26 -3.51 9.70
CA LEU A 40 -0.97 -3.50 8.94
C LEU A 40 -0.76 -2.76 7.62
N LEU A 41 -0.99 -3.45 6.50
CA LEU A 41 -1.00 -2.84 5.17
C LEU A 41 -2.40 -2.37 4.81
N TRP A 42 -2.53 -1.11 4.41
CA TRP A 42 -3.79 -0.53 3.99
C TRP A 42 -3.61 0.49 2.87
N ASN A 43 -4.66 0.67 2.07
CA ASN A 43 -4.66 1.60 0.95
C ASN A 43 -5.43 2.87 1.30
N VAL A 44 -4.99 4.02 0.78
CA VAL A 44 -5.70 5.30 0.99
C VAL A 44 -7.18 5.21 0.64
N VAL A 45 -7.50 4.49 -0.43
CA VAL A 45 -8.86 4.09 -0.77
C VAL A 45 -8.98 2.57 -0.67
N PRO A 46 -10.01 2.02 -0.01
CA PRO A 46 -10.15 0.58 0.20
C PRO A 46 -10.55 -0.15 -1.08
N THR A 47 -11.10 0.57 -2.06
CA THR A 47 -11.53 0.03 -3.35
C THR A 47 -10.39 -0.04 -4.37
N HIS A 48 -10.67 -0.64 -5.53
CA HIS A 48 -9.79 -0.61 -6.70
C HIS A 48 -10.29 0.42 -7.73
N PRO A 49 -9.67 1.61 -7.81
CA PRO A 49 -10.04 2.61 -8.79
C PRO A 49 -9.61 2.17 -10.18
N HIS A 50 -10.58 2.01 -11.07
CA HIS A 50 -10.37 1.61 -12.46
C HIS A 50 -11.10 2.58 -13.40
N CYS A 51 -10.67 2.61 -14.67
CA CYS A 51 -11.36 3.32 -15.74
C CYS A 51 -12.66 2.59 -16.11
N ILE A 52 -13.72 3.36 -16.41
CA ILE A 52 -15.02 2.80 -16.81
C ILE A 52 -14.82 1.91 -18.07
N GLY A 53 -15.38 0.70 -18.03
CA GLY A 53 -15.23 -0.29 -19.11
C GLY A 53 -13.89 -1.03 -19.13
N ALA A 54 -12.97 -0.74 -18.20
CA ALA A 54 -11.68 -1.39 -18.08
C ALA A 54 -11.38 -1.79 -16.62
N PRO A 55 -12.03 -2.85 -16.09
CA PRO A 55 -11.92 -3.24 -14.67
C PRO A 55 -10.51 -3.61 -14.22
N ASP A 56 -9.63 -4.02 -15.13
CA ASP A 56 -8.24 -4.37 -14.85
C ASP A 56 -7.29 -3.16 -14.86
N SER A 57 -7.77 -1.99 -15.27
CA SER A 57 -6.99 -0.78 -15.27
C SER A 57 -6.85 -0.22 -13.86
N ASN A 58 -5.74 0.48 -13.61
CA ASN A 58 -5.55 1.22 -12.37
C ASN A 58 -5.50 2.72 -12.68
N ARG A 59 -6.39 3.50 -12.08
CA ARG A 59 -6.35 4.96 -12.16
C ARG A 59 -6.00 5.57 -10.81
N THR A 60 -5.57 6.82 -10.84
CA THR A 60 -5.43 7.61 -9.62
C THR A 60 -6.81 7.78 -8.96
N PRO A 61 -6.95 7.53 -7.65
CA PRO A 61 -8.17 7.84 -6.92
C PRO A 61 -8.49 9.34 -7.00
N THR A 62 -9.77 9.65 -7.11
CA THR A 62 -10.27 11.02 -7.07
C THR A 62 -10.19 11.58 -5.64
N ARG A 63 -10.25 12.90 -5.53
CA ARG A 63 -10.32 13.57 -4.22
C ARG A 63 -11.52 13.09 -3.40
N LEU A 64 -12.69 12.95 -4.02
CA LEU A 64 -13.90 12.49 -3.35
C LEU A 64 -13.74 11.07 -2.80
N GLU A 65 -13.15 10.15 -3.57
CA GLU A 65 -12.89 8.78 -3.09
C GLU A 65 -11.94 8.76 -1.89
N ILE A 66 -10.93 9.63 -1.87
CA ILE A 66 -10.01 9.78 -0.73
C ILE A 66 -10.77 10.32 0.49
N GLU A 67 -11.55 11.40 0.32
CA GLU A 67 -12.33 12.02 1.40
C GLU A 67 -13.35 11.03 2.01
N GLN A 68 -14.05 10.26 1.18
CA GLN A 68 -14.98 9.22 1.63
C GLN A 68 -14.27 8.07 2.37
N SER A 69 -12.99 7.85 2.08
CA SER A 69 -12.20 6.78 2.72
C SER A 69 -11.55 7.21 4.04
N ALA A 70 -11.60 8.51 4.37
CA ALA A 70 -10.90 9.06 5.54
C ALA A 70 -11.31 8.39 6.86
N CYS A 71 -12.58 8.04 7.03
CA CYS A 71 -13.07 7.38 8.25
C CYS A 71 -12.33 6.06 8.54
N PHE A 72 -12.05 5.25 7.52
CA PHE A 72 -11.29 4.01 7.68
C PHE A 72 -9.85 4.29 8.08
N LEU A 73 -9.21 5.28 7.45
CA LEU A 73 -7.82 5.65 7.77
C LEU A 73 -7.69 6.16 9.20
N THR A 74 -8.62 7.00 9.66
CA THR A 74 -8.63 7.52 11.03
C THR A 74 -8.73 6.40 12.06
N GLU A 75 -9.65 5.45 11.86
CA GLU A 75 -9.81 4.33 12.79
C GLU A 75 -8.60 3.37 12.75
N LEU A 76 -8.06 3.09 11.58
CA LEU A 76 -6.87 2.24 11.44
C LEU A 76 -5.62 2.89 12.03
N ALA A 77 -5.45 4.21 11.88
CA ALA A 77 -4.30 4.94 12.41
C ALA A 77 -4.37 5.12 13.94
N ARG A 78 -5.55 5.00 14.56
CA ARG A 78 -5.70 5.21 16.00
C ARG A 78 -4.78 4.28 16.81
N GLY A 79 -3.90 4.87 17.61
CA GLY A 79 -2.92 4.13 18.42
C GLY A 79 -1.79 3.46 17.63
N ARG A 80 -1.64 3.77 16.34
CA ARG A 80 -0.60 3.21 15.46
C ARG A 80 0.23 4.33 14.84
N ARG A 81 1.50 4.04 14.56
CA ARG A 81 2.34 4.94 13.75
C ARG A 81 1.96 4.76 12.27
N ALA A 82 1.26 5.74 11.71
CA ALA A 82 0.94 5.74 10.28
C ALA A 82 2.19 6.10 9.46
N ILE A 83 2.54 5.26 8.49
CA ILE A 83 3.68 5.45 7.60
C ILE A 83 3.16 5.55 6.15
N PRO A 84 3.22 6.73 5.52
CA PRO A 84 2.67 6.90 4.17
C PRO A 84 3.58 6.29 3.09
N LEU A 85 3.02 5.38 2.29
CA LEU A 85 3.69 4.79 1.14
C LEU A 85 3.26 5.45 -0.17
N GLY A 86 4.17 6.21 -0.79
CA GLY A 86 3.94 6.90 -2.06
C GLY A 86 3.26 8.26 -1.90
N ARG A 87 3.16 8.99 -3.03
CA ARG A 87 2.77 10.41 -3.04
C ARG A 87 1.35 10.66 -2.51
N ILE A 88 0.40 9.80 -2.87
CA ILE A 88 -1.01 9.96 -2.49
C ILE A 88 -1.18 9.73 -0.98
N ALA A 89 -0.57 8.67 -0.44
CA ALA A 89 -0.60 8.40 0.99
C ALA A 89 0.04 9.54 1.80
N HIS A 90 1.18 10.05 1.32
CA HIS A 90 1.86 11.17 1.98
C HIS A 90 1.05 12.47 1.92
N ALA A 91 0.43 12.77 0.78
CA ALA A 91 -0.46 13.92 0.68
C ALA A 91 -1.71 13.80 1.58
N THR A 92 -2.16 12.57 1.85
CA THR A 92 -3.36 12.31 2.67
C THR A 92 -3.05 12.33 4.17
N LEU A 93 -1.93 11.74 4.59
CA LEU A 93 -1.60 11.50 6.00
C LEU A 93 -0.49 12.40 6.54
N GLY A 94 0.27 13.08 5.67
CA GLY A 94 1.50 13.76 6.06
C GLY A 94 2.58 12.78 6.55
N GLY A 95 3.55 13.28 7.33
CA GLY A 95 4.61 12.46 7.94
C GLY A 95 5.79 12.16 7.00
N THR A 96 6.57 11.12 7.32
CA THR A 96 7.77 10.78 6.55
C THR A 96 7.40 10.11 5.24
N TYR A 97 7.67 10.79 4.12
CA TYR A 97 7.46 10.23 2.78
C TYR A 97 8.31 8.97 2.54
N ILE A 98 7.67 7.85 2.22
CA ILE A 98 8.34 6.66 1.71
C ILE A 98 8.04 6.49 0.23
N ARG A 99 9.07 6.29 -0.59
CA ARG A 99 8.90 6.05 -2.02
C ARG A 99 8.21 4.70 -2.27
N HIS A 100 7.18 4.71 -3.11
CA HIS A 100 6.48 3.50 -3.53
C HIS A 100 7.42 2.54 -4.30
N PRO A 101 7.35 1.22 -4.09
CA PRO A 101 8.32 0.26 -4.68
C PRO A 101 8.16 0.03 -6.18
N ALA A 102 7.02 0.39 -6.76
CA ALA A 102 6.79 0.34 -8.21
C ALA A 102 7.79 1.24 -9.00
N GLN A 103 7.92 1.00 -10.31
CA GLN A 103 8.73 1.81 -11.22
C GLN A 103 10.19 1.99 -10.74
N GLY A 104 10.83 0.87 -10.39
CA GLY A 104 12.22 0.85 -9.90
C GLY A 104 12.42 1.39 -8.47
N GLY A 105 11.34 1.59 -7.70
CA GLY A 105 11.40 2.18 -6.37
C GLY A 105 11.82 1.24 -5.23
N ALA A 106 12.08 -0.05 -5.50
CA ALA A 106 12.26 -1.08 -4.47
C ALA A 106 13.38 -0.78 -3.46
N ALA A 107 14.55 -0.34 -3.91
CA ALA A 107 15.68 -0.03 -3.02
C ALA A 107 15.37 1.17 -2.11
N ALA A 108 14.79 2.24 -2.68
CA ALA A 108 14.39 3.42 -1.93
C ALA A 108 13.25 3.12 -0.94
N PHE A 109 12.32 2.25 -1.30
CA PHE A 109 11.28 1.76 -0.38
C PHE A 109 11.90 1.06 0.83
N ARG A 110 12.80 0.09 0.61
CA ARG A 110 13.47 -0.64 1.69
C ARG A 110 14.23 0.29 2.64
N GLN A 111 15.02 1.21 2.10
CA GLN A 111 15.76 2.19 2.89
C GLN A 111 14.81 3.11 3.68
N GLY A 112 13.73 3.55 3.05
CA GLY A 112 12.72 4.41 3.70
C GLY A 112 12.03 3.71 4.87
N ILE A 113 11.66 2.44 4.74
CA ILE A 113 11.03 1.67 5.84
C ILE A 113 12.01 1.49 7.00
N ALA A 114 13.26 1.09 6.71
CA ALA A 114 14.26 0.91 7.75
C ALA A 114 14.54 2.21 8.52
N ALA A 115 14.64 3.35 7.82
CA ALA A 115 14.85 4.65 8.44
C ALA A 115 13.63 5.16 9.22
N ALA A 116 12.42 4.83 8.77
CA ALA A 116 11.19 5.24 9.44
C ALA A 116 10.91 4.49 10.75
N LEU A 117 11.70 3.46 11.09
CA LEU A 117 11.51 2.64 12.29
C LEU A 117 12.65 2.78 13.31
N GLN A 118 13.67 3.57 12.97
CA GLN A 118 14.63 4.12 13.93
C GLN A 118 14.00 5.30 14.69
#